data_AF-A0A438F483-F1
#
_entry.id   AF-A0A438F483-F1
#
_cell.length_a   1.000
_cell.length_b   1.000
_cell.length_c   1.000
_cell.angle_alpha   90.00
_cell.angle_beta   90.00
_cell.angle_gamma   90.00
#
_symmetry.space_group_name_H-M   'P 1'
#
loop_
_entity.id
_entity.type
_entity.pdbx_description
1 polymer ?
#
loop_
_entity_poly.entity_id
_entity_poly.type
_entity_poly.pdbx_seq_one_letter_code
_entity_poly.pdbx_strand_id
1 'polypeptide(L)'
;MMTQIMSYNTAHEIWESLRRSFTSASQAHIMELRLHLQTIRKGGLSMLDYMLRICNICDNLIAIGELVLEQDQIMAILGGLGPEYNPFVVTITSRAEPISVEELQSHLMVFE
;
A
#
# COMPACT_ATOMS: atom_id res chain seq x y z
N MET A 1 28.76 -27.71 -29.13
CA MET A 1 29.44 -26.67 -28.33
C MET A 1 28.81 -26.63 -26.95
N MET A 2 29.47 -27.30 -26.01
CA MET A 2 29.13 -27.31 -24.57
C MET A 2 29.74 -26.08 -23.89
N THR A 3 29.25 -25.82 -22.67
CA THR A 3 29.80 -24.95 -21.61
C THR A 3 29.59 -23.44 -21.76
N GLN A 4 28.36 -23.02 -21.47
CA GLN A 4 28.08 -21.69 -20.92
C GLN A 4 28.02 -21.78 -19.38
N ILE A 5 29.00 -22.45 -18.79
CA ILE A 5 29.23 -22.50 -17.34
C ILE A 5 30.62 -21.90 -17.15
N MET A 6 30.69 -20.60 -16.91
CA MET A 6 31.71 -19.91 -16.11
C MET A 6 31.61 -18.41 -16.37
N SER A 7 31.10 -17.66 -15.38
CA SER A 7 31.61 -16.31 -15.08
C SER A 7 31.00 -15.73 -13.80
N TYR A 8 31.02 -16.48 -12.69
CA TYR A 8 31.04 -15.91 -11.32
C TYR A 8 31.89 -16.84 -10.45
N ASN A 9 33.18 -16.55 -10.32
CA ASN A 9 34.19 -17.45 -9.75
C ASN A 9 34.70 -16.99 -8.37
N THR A 10 33.92 -16.18 -7.65
CA THR A 10 34.17 -15.94 -6.22
C THR A 10 32.86 -16.00 -5.43
N ALA A 11 32.93 -16.47 -4.17
CA ALA A 11 31.80 -16.40 -3.24
C ALA A 11 31.25 -14.97 -3.10
N HIS A 12 32.12 -13.97 -3.28
CA HIS A 12 31.78 -12.56 -3.32
C HIS A 12 30.85 -12.21 -4.50
N GLU A 13 31.15 -12.65 -5.72
CA GLU A 13 30.32 -12.38 -6.91
C GLU A 13 28.94 -13.06 -6.82
N ILE A 14 28.89 -14.29 -6.31
CA ILE A 14 27.63 -15.01 -6.07
C ILE A 14 26.80 -14.28 -5.02
N TRP A 15 27.42 -13.89 -3.90
CA TRP A 15 26.76 -13.10 -2.85
C TRP A 15 26.25 -11.76 -3.38
N GLU A 16 27.04 -11.08 -4.21
CA GLU A 16 26.67 -9.79 -4.79
C GLU A 16 25.53 -9.92 -5.82
N SER A 17 25.51 -11.01 -6.58
CA SER A 17 24.38 -11.32 -7.46
C SER A 17 23.11 -11.61 -6.65
N LEU A 18 23.20 -12.45 -5.62
CA LEU A 18 22.08 -12.77 -4.74
C LEU A 18 21.52 -11.53 -4.05
N ARG A 19 22.42 -10.70 -3.50
CA ARG A 19 22.09 -9.42 -2.86
C ARG A 19 21.32 -8.52 -3.82
N ARG A 20 21.83 -8.34 -5.05
CA ARG A 20 21.15 -7.54 -6.08
C ARG A 20 19.78 -8.10 -6.44
N SER A 21 19.65 -9.41 -6.63
CA SER A 21 18.36 -10.05 -6.91
C SER A 21 17.38 -9.87 -5.76
N PHE A 22 17.82 -10.04 -4.50
CA PHE A 22 16.98 -9.85 -3.32
C PHE A 22 16.55 -8.39 -3.15
N THR A 23 17.48 -7.44 -3.32
CA THR A 23 17.16 -6.00 -3.31
C THR A 23 16.15 -5.67 -4.41
N SER A 24 16.34 -6.17 -5.64
CA SER A 24 15.40 -5.93 -6.74
C SER A 24 14.01 -6.51 -6.44
N ALA A 25 13.94 -7.72 -5.88
CA ALA A 25 12.66 -8.35 -5.51
C ALA A 25 11.96 -7.56 -4.40
N SER A 26 12.72 -7.11 -3.39
CA SER A 26 12.20 -6.26 -2.31
C SER A 26 11.66 -4.93 -2.83
N GLN A 27 12.37 -4.26 -3.74
CA GLN A 27 11.91 -3.01 -4.35
C GLN A 27 10.66 -3.20 -5.22
N ALA A 28 10.61 -4.29 -5.99
CA ALA A 28 9.41 -4.62 -6.76
C ALA A 28 8.20 -4.86 -5.85
N HIS A 29 8.39 -5.56 -4.73
CA HIS A 29 7.32 -5.83 -3.77
C HIS A 29 6.83 -4.57 -3.06
N ILE A 30 7.74 -3.67 -2.65
CA ILE A 30 7.39 -2.34 -2.11
C ILE A 30 6.52 -1.59 -3.12
N MET A 31 6.93 -1.56 -4.39
CA MET A 31 6.22 -0.84 -5.43
C MET A 31 4.85 -1.45 -5.73
N GLU A 32 4.72 -2.77 -5.71
CA GLU A 32 3.44 -3.47 -5.82
C GLU A 32 2.48 -3.08 -4.69
N LEU A 33 2.93 -3.11 -3.44
CA LEU A 33 2.12 -2.73 -2.28
C LEU A 33 1.69 -1.26 -2.34
N ARG A 34 2.60 -0.35 -2.73
CA ARG A 34 2.27 1.07 -2.93
C ARG A 34 1.24 1.26 -4.04
N LEU A 35 1.36 0.53 -5.13
CA LEU A 35 0.38 0.56 -6.22
C LEU A 35 -0.98 0.03 -5.74
N HIS A 36 -1.00 -1.07 -5.00
CA HIS A 36 -2.24 -1.59 -4.40
C HIS A 36 -2.89 -0.58 -3.47
N LEU A 37 -2.12 0.10 -2.62
CA LEU A 37 -2.64 1.14 -1.73
C LEU A 37 -3.30 2.29 -2.50
N GLN A 38 -2.68 2.74 -3.60
CA GLN A 38 -3.19 3.85 -4.42
C GLN A 38 -4.38 3.46 -5.31
N THR A 39 -4.49 2.19 -5.68
CA THR A 39 -5.48 1.72 -6.66
C THR A 39 -6.66 0.99 -6.03
N ILE A 40 -6.61 0.71 -4.73
CA ILE A 40 -7.68 0.03 -4.01
C ILE A 40 -9.01 0.78 -4.12
N ARG A 41 -10.09 0.03 -4.37
CA ARG A 41 -11.45 0.55 -4.48
C ARG A 41 -12.37 -0.20 -3.53
N LYS A 42 -13.34 0.48 -2.93
CA LYS A 42 -14.43 -0.16 -2.18
C LYS A 42 -15.23 -1.08 -3.09
N GLY A 43 -15.67 -0.58 -4.24
CA GLY A 43 -16.47 -1.35 -5.18
C GLY A 43 -17.69 -1.98 -4.50
N GLY A 44 -17.88 -3.28 -4.67
CA GLY A 44 -18.97 -4.04 -4.02
C GLY A 44 -18.65 -4.56 -2.62
N LEU A 45 -17.52 -4.18 -2.02
CA LEU A 45 -17.15 -4.60 -0.66
C LEU A 45 -17.99 -3.85 0.38
N SER A 46 -18.18 -4.47 1.55
CA SER A 46 -18.58 -3.74 2.75
C SER A 46 -17.49 -2.72 3.13
N MET A 47 -17.86 -1.67 3.87
CA MET A 47 -16.91 -0.68 4.39
C MET A 47 -15.88 -1.35 5.30
N LEU A 48 -16.31 -2.28 6.15
CA LEU A 48 -15.40 -3.04 7.01
C LEU A 48 -14.35 -3.81 6.20
N ASP A 49 -14.77 -4.57 5.18
CA ASP A 49 -13.85 -5.35 4.34
C ASP A 49 -12.88 -4.43 3.58
N TYR A 50 -13.38 -3.28 3.11
CA TYR A 50 -12.57 -2.28 2.44
C TYR A 50 -11.49 -1.70 3.38
N MET A 51 -11.87 -1.30 4.59
CA MET A 51 -10.94 -0.79 5.61
C MET A 51 -9.91 -1.85 6.02
N LEU A 52 -10.33 -3.10 6.22
CA LEU A 52 -9.42 -4.20 6.54
C LEU A 52 -8.39 -4.45 5.43
N ARG A 53 -8.78 -4.34 4.15
CA ARG A 53 -7.82 -4.48 3.04
C ARG A 53 -6.78 -3.37 3.03
N ILE A 54 -7.19 -2.13 3.28
CA ILE A 54 -6.24 -1.00 3.38
C ILE A 54 -5.27 -1.23 4.55
N CYS A 55 -5.79 -1.62 5.71
CA CYS A 55 -4.98 -1.92 6.89
C CYS A 55 -3.93 -2.99 6.58
N ASN A 56 -4.34 -4.11 5.98
CA ASN A 56 -3.43 -5.18 5.58
C ASN A 56 -2.32 -4.70 4.61
N ILE A 57 -2.62 -3.81 3.66
CA ILE A 57 -1.59 -3.26 2.76
C ILE A 57 -0.61 -2.39 3.54
N CYS A 58 -1.11 -1.55 4.45
CA CYS A 58 -0.27 -0.70 5.30
C CYS A 58 0.62 -1.51 6.24
N ASP A 59 0.07 -2.55 6.88
CA ASP A 59 0.81 -3.45 7.76
C ASP A 59 1.92 -4.19 7.00
N ASN A 60 1.66 -4.62 5.77
CA ASN A 60 2.69 -5.24 4.92
C ASN A 60 3.82 -4.27 4.55
N LEU A 61 3.50 -3.01 4.26
CA LEU A 61 4.51 -1.96 4.03
C LEU A 61 5.34 -1.72 5.30
N ILE A 62 4.69 -1.56 6.45
CA ILE A 62 5.36 -1.35 7.73
C ILE A 62 6.26 -2.54 8.09
N ALA A 63 5.80 -3.77 7.86
CA ALA A 63 6.55 -5.00 8.13
C ALA A 63 7.85 -5.11 7.33
N ILE A 64 7.92 -4.50 6.14
CA ILE A 64 9.14 -4.45 5.30
C ILE A 64 9.95 -3.16 5.49
N GLY A 65 9.60 -2.35 6.51
CA GLY A 65 10.34 -1.14 6.89
C GLY A 65 9.93 0.14 6.17
N GLU A 66 8.82 0.11 5.42
CA GLU A 66 8.30 1.30 4.74
C GLU A 66 7.47 2.16 5.69
N LEU A 67 7.71 3.48 5.63
CA LEU A 67 6.87 4.45 6.33
C LEU A 67 5.56 4.66 5.55
N VAL A 68 4.42 4.49 6.23
CA VAL A 68 3.10 4.83 5.72
C VAL A 68 2.59 6.03 6.52
N LEU A 69 2.51 7.19 5.88
CA LEU A 69 1.98 8.39 6.53
C LEU A 69 0.47 8.25 6.71
N GLU A 70 -0.05 8.77 7.81
CA GLU A 70 -1.49 8.77 8.08
C GLU A 70 -2.28 9.45 6.96
N GLN A 71 -1.73 10.53 6.40
CA GLN A 71 -2.32 11.24 5.26
C GLN A 71 -2.40 10.37 4.00
N ASP A 72 -1.42 9.49 3.76
CA ASP A 72 -1.45 8.56 2.62
C ASP A 72 -2.57 7.54 2.77
N GLN A 73 -2.80 7.07 4.00
CA GLN A 73 -3.91 6.17 4.32
C GLN A 73 -5.25 6.87 4.09
N ILE A 74 -5.40 8.10 4.58
CA ILE A 74 -6.62 8.90 4.38
C ILE A 74 -6.89 9.12 2.88
N MET A 75 -5.86 9.46 2.10
CA MET A 75 -6.00 9.63 0.65
C MET A 75 -6.39 8.32 -0.05
N ALA A 76 -5.80 7.19 0.35
CA ALA A 76 -6.16 5.88 -0.18
C ALA A 76 -7.61 5.50 0.13
N ILE A 77 -8.06 5.76 1.36
CA ILE A 77 -9.44 5.53 1.81
C ILE A 77 -10.41 6.38 1.00
N LEU A 78 -10.23 7.71 0.99
CA LEU A 78 -11.16 8.62 0.31
C LEU A 78 -11.14 8.41 -1.21
N GLY A 79 -9.96 8.15 -1.78
CA GLY A 79 -9.78 7.94 -3.20
C GLY A 79 -10.42 6.65 -3.72
N GLY A 80 -10.58 5.63 -2.87
CA GLY A 80 -11.18 4.36 -3.27
C GLY A 80 -12.70 4.28 -3.10
N LEU A 81 -13.34 5.30 -2.53
CA LEU A 81 -14.79 5.35 -2.38
C LEU A 81 -15.49 5.57 -3.73
N GLY A 82 -16.73 5.06 -3.84
CA GLY A 82 -17.59 5.29 -4.99
C GLY A 82 -18.22 6.69 -5.00
N PRO A 83 -18.82 7.10 -6.13
CA PRO A 83 -19.43 8.42 -6.28
C PRO A 83 -20.56 8.71 -5.27
N GLU A 84 -21.19 7.68 -4.72
CA GLU A 84 -22.19 7.78 -3.65
C GLU A 84 -21.65 8.40 -2.36
N TYR A 85 -20.34 8.34 -2.14
CA TYR A 85 -19.65 8.97 -1.01
C TYR A 85 -19.12 10.38 -1.32
N ASN A 86 -19.34 10.94 -2.51
CA ASN A 86 -18.82 12.27 -2.87
C ASN A 86 -19.15 13.38 -1.84
N PRO A 87 -20.40 13.48 -1.30
CA PRO A 87 -20.70 14.47 -0.26
C PRO A 87 -19.86 14.29 1.01
N PHE A 88 -19.59 13.04 1.37
CA PHE A 88 -18.74 12.68 2.50
C PHE A 88 -17.29 13.11 2.24
N VAL A 89 -16.74 12.77 1.07
CA VAL A 89 -15.37 13.15 0.67
C VAL A 89 -15.19 14.67 0.70
N VAL A 90 -16.15 15.44 0.17
CA VAL A 90 -16.13 16.91 0.23
C VAL A 90 -16.13 17.41 1.67
N THR A 91 -17.00 16.84 2.52
CA THR A 91 -17.08 17.21 3.94
C THR A 91 -15.74 17.00 4.63
N ILE A 92 -15.12 15.83 4.46
CA ILE A 92 -13.82 15.52 5.09
C ILE A 92 -12.70 16.41 4.56
N THR A 93 -12.61 16.60 3.24
CA THR A 93 -11.54 17.40 2.61
C THR A 93 -11.68 18.91 2.84
N SER A 94 -12.86 19.40 3.21
CA SER A 94 -13.11 20.80 3.55
C SER A 94 -12.86 21.16 5.01
N ARG A 95 -12.54 20.18 5.87
CA ARG A 95 -12.26 20.42 7.29
C ARG A 95 -11.03 21.31 7.46
N ALA A 96 -11.12 22.25 8.41
CA ALA A 96 -9.98 23.10 8.79
C ALA A 96 -8.94 22.32 9.61
N GLU A 97 -9.40 21.37 10.43
CA GLU A 97 -8.54 20.52 11.25
C GLU A 97 -8.33 19.15 10.58
N PRO A 98 -7.10 18.61 10.63
CA PRO A 98 -6.82 17.29 10.08
C PRO A 98 -7.65 16.22 10.81
N ILE A 99 -8.19 15.28 10.04
CA ILE A 99 -8.88 14.10 10.56
C ILE A 99 -7.87 12.97 10.79
N SER A 100 -8.04 12.17 11.84
CA SER A 100 -7.27 10.94 12.01
C SER A 100 -7.89 9.78 11.22
N VAL A 101 -7.11 8.72 10.98
CA VAL A 101 -7.62 7.51 10.34
C VAL A 101 -8.73 6.86 11.18
N GLU A 102 -8.60 6.86 12.51
CA GLU A 102 -9.59 6.29 13.42
C GLU A 102 -10.92 7.06 13.38
N GLU A 103 -10.85 8.40 13.35
CA GLU A 103 -12.05 9.22 13.24
C GLU A 103 -12.72 9.00 11.88
N LEU A 104 -11.95 8.99 10.79
CA LEU A 104 -12.44 8.72 9.45
C LEU A 104 -13.15 7.37 9.35
N GLN A 105 -12.55 6.31 9.90
CA GLN A 105 -13.13 4.98 9.98
C GLN A 105 -14.48 5.00 10.70
N SER A 106 -14.54 5.67 11.86
CA SER A 106 -15.76 5.77 12.66
C SER A 106 -16.88 6.44 11.87
N HIS A 107 -16.59 7.55 11.19
CA HIS A 107 -17.57 8.25 10.36
C HIS A 107 -18.06 7.40 9.18
N LEU A 108 -17.16 6.67 8.51
CA LEU A 108 -17.51 5.81 7.38
C LEU A 108 -18.37 4.60 7.78
N MET A 109 -18.12 4.02 8.96
CA MET A 109 -18.90 2.88 9.47
C MET A 109 -20.33 3.26 9.87
N VAL A 110 -20.58 4.53 10.20
CA VAL A 110 -21.94 5.05 10.48
C VAL A 110 -22.70 5.39 9.20
N PHE A 111 -21.98 5.71 8.13
CA PHE A 111 -22.56 6.12 6.86
C PHE A 111 -23.06 4.94 6.00
N GLU A 112 -22.46 3.75 6.15
CA GLU A 112 -22.89 2.51 5.47
C GLU A 112 -24.16 1.90 6.09
#